data_AF-A0A7K2MAL7-F1
#
_entry.id   AF-A0A7K2MAL7-F1
#
_cell.length_a   1.000
_cell.length_b   1.000
_cell.length_c   1.000
_cell.angle_alpha   90.00
_cell.angle_beta   90.00
_cell.angle_gamma   90.00
#
_symmetry.space_group_name_H-M   'P 1'
#
loop_
_entity.id
_entity.type
_entity.pdbx_description
1 polymer ?
#
loop_
_entity_poly.entity_id
_entity_poly.type
_entity_poly.pdbx_seq_one_letter_code
_entity_poly.pdbx_strand_id
1 'polypeptide(L)'
;ARVRPDGTAVYAERTHPERLMDPGALRAWSGRLLRPLDALPHHTRAELVATTRLGLEFTAVSTAQILGVSRNTVRARMERVERFLSADFS
;
A
#
# COMPACT_ATOMS: atom_id res chain seq x y z
N ALA A 1 2.92 -8.98 -21.44
CA ALA A 1 2.23 -7.70 -21.65
C ALA A 1 2.58 -7.19 -23.03
N ARG A 2 1.60 -6.79 -23.86
CA ARG A 2 1.86 -6.20 -25.19
C ARG A 2 1.90 -4.68 -25.04
N VAL A 3 3.03 -4.08 -25.35
CA VAL A 3 3.20 -2.62 -25.41
C VAL A 3 2.60 -2.13 -26.73
N ARG A 4 1.72 -1.12 -26.69
CA ARG A 4 1.26 -0.41 -27.90
C ARG A 4 2.05 0.90 -28.02
N PRO A 5 2.73 1.16 -29.16
CA PRO A 5 3.61 2.31 -29.34
C PRO A 5 2.89 3.67 -29.36
N ASP A 6 1.56 3.65 -29.45
CA ASP A 6 0.65 4.78 -29.61
C ASP A 6 -0.30 4.98 -28.40
N GLY A 7 -0.16 4.17 -27.35
CA GLY A 7 -0.98 4.25 -26.15
C GLY A 7 -0.45 5.28 -25.15
N THR A 8 -1.08 6.45 -25.07
CA THR A 8 -0.87 7.37 -23.93
C THR A 8 -1.67 6.91 -22.72
N ALA A 9 -0.99 6.50 -21.65
CA ALA A 9 -1.63 6.30 -20.35
C ALA A 9 -1.81 7.68 -19.69
N VAL A 10 -3.06 8.09 -19.47
CA VAL A 10 -3.35 9.28 -18.68
C VAL A 10 -3.07 8.94 -17.21
N TYR A 11 -2.07 9.59 -16.62
CA TYR A 11 -1.87 9.57 -15.17
C TYR A 11 -3.05 10.32 -14.55
N ALA A 12 -4.08 9.59 -14.14
CA ALA A 12 -5.06 10.11 -13.21
C ALA A 12 -4.34 10.31 -11.88
N GLU A 13 -4.18 11.57 -11.46
CA GLU A 13 -3.64 11.89 -10.15
C GLU A 13 -4.37 11.04 -9.10
N ARG A 14 -3.61 10.26 -8.32
CA ARG A 14 -4.20 9.44 -7.27
C ARG A 14 -4.89 10.38 -6.30
N THR A 15 -6.14 10.11 -5.97
CA THR A 15 -6.90 10.93 -5.02
C THR A 15 -6.11 11.06 -3.71
N HIS A 16 -5.63 12.28 -3.43
CA HIS A 16 -4.87 12.63 -2.25
C HIS A 16 -5.83 12.98 -1.10
N PRO A 17 -5.99 12.15 -0.05
CA PRO A 17 -6.95 12.40 1.03
C PRO A 17 -6.76 13.75 1.72
N GLU A 18 -5.52 14.25 1.77
CA GLU A 18 -5.14 15.58 2.27
C GLU A 18 -5.78 16.75 1.51
N ARG A 19 -6.26 16.51 0.27
CA ARG A 19 -7.00 17.51 -0.52
C ARG A 19 -8.51 17.43 -0.33
N LEU A 20 -9.01 16.37 0.31
CA LEU A 20 -10.44 16.08 0.45
C LEU A 20 -10.95 16.17 1.89
N MET A 21 -10.05 16.21 2.88
CA MET A 21 -10.40 16.15 4.30
C MET A 21 -9.66 17.22 5.09
N ASP A 22 -10.29 17.70 6.16
CA ASP A 22 -9.61 18.46 7.20
C ASP A 22 -8.38 17.67 7.73
N PRO A 23 -7.20 18.30 7.91
CA PRO A 23 -6.00 17.59 8.35
C PRO A 23 -6.13 16.87 9.70
N GLY A 24 -6.92 17.41 10.63
CA GLY A 24 -7.22 16.78 11.91
C GLY A 24 -8.10 15.55 11.73
N ALA A 25 -9.16 15.68 10.94
CA ALA A 25 -10.05 14.58 10.58
C ALA A 25 -9.32 13.44 9.84
N LEU A 26 -8.43 13.80 8.89
CA LEU A 26 -7.59 12.84 8.17
C LEU A 26 -6.68 12.08 9.14
N ARG A 27 -5.94 12.78 10.02
CA ARG A 27 -5.10 12.14 11.04
C ARG A 27 -5.89 11.20 11.94
N ALA A 28 -7.06 11.63 12.41
CA ALA A 28 -7.89 10.82 13.29
C ALA A 28 -8.43 9.58 12.57
N TRP A 29 -8.85 9.71 11.32
CA TRP A 29 -9.28 8.58 10.49
C TRP A 29 -8.13 7.62 10.22
N SER A 30 -6.97 8.11 9.76
CA SER A 30 -5.79 7.28 9.49
C SER A 30 -5.31 6.56 10.75
N GLY A 31 -5.32 7.24 11.90
CA GLY A 31 -4.98 6.65 13.18
C GLY A 31 -5.91 5.49 13.56
N ARG A 32 -7.23 5.64 13.35
CA ARG A 32 -8.19 4.55 13.59
C ARG A 32 -8.03 3.40 12.60
N LEU A 33 -7.85 3.71 11.31
CA LEU A 33 -7.63 2.70 10.27
C LEU A 33 -6.40 1.86 10.57
N LEU A 34 -5.28 2.49 10.91
CA LEU A 34 -3.99 1.81 11.08
C LEU A 34 -3.81 1.14 12.45
N ARG A 35 -4.65 1.46 13.44
CA ARG A 35 -4.60 0.92 14.80
C ARG A 35 -4.50 -0.61 14.90
N PRO A 36 -5.16 -1.42 14.05
CA PRO A 36 -5.02 -2.88 14.09
C PRO A 36 -3.58 -3.36 13.92
N LEU A 37 -2.72 -2.61 13.21
CA LEU A 37 -1.32 -2.96 13.00
C LEU A 37 -0.45 -2.76 14.26
N ASP A 38 -0.91 -1.99 15.24
CA ASP A 38 -0.17 -1.72 16.47
C ASP A 38 -0.14 -2.93 17.42
N ALA A 39 -0.99 -3.93 17.19
CA ALA A 39 -0.95 -5.21 17.91
C ALA A 39 0.18 -6.15 17.44
N LEU A 40 0.88 -5.81 16.36
CA LEU A 40 1.96 -6.62 15.80
C LEU A 40 3.31 -6.34 16.49
N PRO A 41 4.22 -7.33 16.55
CA PRO A 41 5.60 -7.09 16.91
C PRO A 41 6.22 -6.00 16.03
N HIS A 42 7.08 -5.16 16.62
CA HIS A 42 7.63 -3.98 15.96
C HIS A 42 8.26 -4.28 14.58
N HIS A 43 9.08 -5.33 14.49
CA HIS A 43 9.72 -5.72 13.23
C HIS A 43 8.69 -6.14 12.17
N THR A 44 7.67 -6.92 12.55
CA THR A 44 6.60 -7.34 11.65
C THR A 44 5.80 -6.14 11.15
N ARG A 45 5.47 -5.21 12.06
CA ARG A 45 4.77 -3.96 11.70
C ARG A 45 5.58 -3.15 10.70
N ALA A 46 6.88 -2.99 10.93
CA ALA A 46 7.77 -2.24 10.06
C ALA A 46 7.83 -2.86 8.64
N GLU A 47 7.96 -4.19 8.54
CA GLU A 47 7.96 -4.89 7.25
C GLU A 47 6.65 -4.74 6.48
N LEU A 48 5.51 -4.87 7.17
CA LEU A 48 4.19 -4.72 6.56
C LEU A 48 3.96 -3.29 6.07
N VAL A 49 4.27 -2.27 6.89
CA VAL A 49 4.13 -0.86 6.51
C VAL A 49 5.02 -0.50 5.32
N ALA A 50 6.28 -0.95 5.33
CA ALA A 50 7.20 -0.71 4.21
C ALA A 50 6.69 -1.38 2.91
N THR A 51 6.20 -2.62 3.02
CA THR A 51 5.65 -3.35 1.88
C THR A 51 4.39 -2.68 1.34
N THR A 52 3.45 -2.26 2.20
CA THR A 52 2.20 -1.61 1.77
C THR A 52 2.45 -0.26 1.12
N ARG A 53 3.38 0.57 1.64
CA ARG A 53 3.74 1.84 1.00
C ARG A 53 4.22 1.65 -0.44
N LEU A 54 5.12 0.70 -0.67
CA LEU A 54 5.65 0.43 -2.00
C LEU A 54 4.65 -0.34 -2.88
N GLY A 55 3.92 -1.30 -2.31
CA GLY A 55 2.98 -2.16 -3.02
C GLY A 55 1.71 -1.45 -3.49
N LEU A 56 1.34 -0.33 -2.86
CA LEU A 56 0.30 0.57 -3.38
C LEU A 56 0.86 1.47 -4.51
N GLU A 57 2.14 1.79 -4.51
CA GLU A 57 2.77 2.63 -5.53
C GLU A 57 3.16 1.84 -6.78
N PHE A 58 3.66 0.63 -6.60
CA PHE A 58 4.29 -0.17 -7.65
C PHE A 58 3.71 -1.58 -7.70
N THR A 59 3.97 -2.28 -8.81
CA THR A 59 3.63 -3.70 -8.93
C THR A 59 4.34 -4.54 -7.86
N ALA A 60 3.79 -5.72 -7.54
CA ALA A 60 4.41 -6.66 -6.61
C ALA A 60 5.84 -7.08 -7.04
N VAL A 61 6.13 -7.09 -8.34
CA VAL A 61 7.48 -7.40 -8.87
C VAL A 61 8.44 -6.26 -8.61
N SER A 62 8.07 -5.02 -8.94
CA SER A 62 8.91 -3.85 -8.70
C SER A 62 9.15 -3.62 -7.20
N THR A 63 8.11 -3.78 -6.38
CA THR A 63 8.22 -3.70 -4.92
C THR A 63 9.18 -4.77 -4.37
N ALA A 64 9.09 -6.00 -4.88
CA ALA A 64 9.98 -7.09 -4.49
C ALA A 64 11.44 -6.79 -4.82
N GLN A 65 11.71 -6.21 -6.00
CA GLN A 65 13.06 -5.76 -6.39
C GLN A 65 13.59 -4.67 -5.45
N ILE A 66 12.78 -3.68 -5.09
CA ILE A 66 13.18 -2.59 -4.20
C ILE A 66 13.47 -3.10 -2.78
N LEU A 67 12.66 -4.04 -2.29
CA LEU A 67 12.76 -4.56 -0.92
C LEU A 67 13.73 -5.74 -0.75
N GLY A 68 14.29 -6.28 -1.85
CA GLY A 68 15.16 -7.45 -1.80
C GLY A 68 14.44 -8.74 -1.34
N VAL A 69 13.15 -8.88 -1.66
CA VAL A 69 12.33 -10.07 -1.30
C VAL A 69 11.69 -10.68 -2.54
N SER A 70 11.00 -11.83 -2.39
CA SER A 70 10.25 -12.42 -3.51
C SER A 70 8.92 -11.69 -3.76
N ARG A 71 8.40 -11.73 -5.00
CA ARG A 71 7.06 -11.22 -5.33
C ARG A 71 5.94 -11.88 -4.50
N ASN A 72 6.12 -13.14 -4.11
CA ASN A 72 5.14 -13.89 -3.33
C ASN A 72 5.13 -13.38 -1.88
N THR A 73 6.30 -13.04 -1.33
CA THR A 73 6.42 -12.38 -0.02
C THR A 73 5.67 -11.04 -0.02
N VAL A 74 5.80 -10.25 -1.08
CA VAL A 74 5.04 -8.99 -1.23
C VAL A 74 3.54 -9.26 -1.20
N ARG A 75 3.04 -10.19 -2.03
CA ARG A 75 1.61 -10.56 -2.05
C ARG A 75 1.09 -11.02 -0.70
N ALA A 76 1.79 -11.96 -0.06
CA ALA A 76 1.41 -12.47 1.26
C ALA A 76 1.37 -11.37 2.34
N ARG A 77 2.29 -10.39 2.27
CA ARG A 77 2.29 -9.24 3.17
C ARG A 77 1.13 -8.28 2.86
N MET A 78 0.83 -8.02 1.59
CA MET A 78 -0.33 -7.20 1.18
C MET A 78 -1.65 -7.84 1.65
N GLU A 79 -1.87 -9.12 1.35
CA GLU A 79 -3.04 -9.90 1.80
C GLU A 79 -3.16 -9.95 3.34
N ARG A 80 -2.02 -9.96 4.04
CA ARG A 80 -2.03 -9.89 5.49
C ARG A 80 -2.51 -8.53 5.98
N VAL A 81 -2.06 -7.43 5.37
CA VAL A 81 -2.48 -6.07 5.73
C VAL A 81 -3.95 -5.84 5.40
N GLU A 82 -4.44 -6.25 4.22
CA GLU A 82 -5.86 -6.20 3.86
C GLU A 82 -6.75 -6.82 4.95
N ARG A 83 -6.38 -8.02 5.42
CA ARG A 83 -7.09 -8.71 6.50
C ARG A 83 -7.03 -7.96 7.83
N PHE A 84 -5.87 -7.41 8.21
CA PHE A 84 -5.74 -6.62 9.44
C PHE A 84 -6.57 -5.33 9.41
N LEU A 85 -6.63 -4.68 8.25
CA LEU A 85 -7.32 -3.41 8.08
C LEU A 85 -8.79 -3.58 7.68
N SER A 86 -9.24 -4.81 7.38
CA SER A 86 -10.54 -5.09 6.76
C SER A 86 -10.78 -4.21 5.53
N ALA A 87 -9.75 -4.13 4.67
CA ALA A 87 -9.70 -3.31 3.48
C ALA A 87 -9.40 -4.17 2.24
N ASP A 88 -9.67 -3.60 1.06
CA ASP A 88 -9.43 -4.22 -0.24
C ASP A 88 -8.46 -3.35 -1.04
N PHE A 89 -7.35 -3.92 -1.53
CA PHE A 89 -6.36 -3.22 -2.36
C PHE A 89 -6.41 -3.62 -3.84
N SER A 90 -7.46 -4.34 -4.27
CA SER A 90 -7.64 -4.78 -5.67
C SER A 90 -8.13 -3.71 -6.63
#